data_AF-A0A963NUA7-F1
#
_entry.id   AF-A0A963NUA7-F1
#
_cell.length_a   1.000
_cell.length_b   1.000
_cell.length_c   1.000
_cell.angle_alpha   90.00
_cell.angle_beta   90.00
_cell.angle_gamma   90.00
#
_symmetry.space_group_name_H-M   'P 1'
#
loop_
_entity.id
_entity.type
_entity.pdbx_description
1 polymer ?
#
loop_
_entity_poly.entity_id
_entity_poly.type
_entity_poly.pdbx_seq_one_letter_code
_entity_poly.pdbx_strand_id
1 'polypeptide(L)'
;MSTLILTLPLARSGPATEYRYTLSPDGHSATRHASARASLLPAVGRAGEVVAVVPAQALSWQRVALPPGIGLQAPRLRAVLDGLLEERLLDEPAQLHFALEPGAKPGAPAWVAICDRAWLRGA
;
A
#
# COMPACT_ATOMS: atom_id res chain seq x y z
N MET A 1 7.75 8.28 -18.80
CA MET A 1 8.38 8.49 -17.49
C MET A 1 9.02 7.15 -17.10
N SER A 2 10.22 7.12 -16.54
CA SER A 2 10.80 5.83 -16.13
C SER A 2 10.20 5.39 -14.80
N THR A 3 9.79 4.13 -14.68
CA THR A 3 9.20 3.54 -13.48
C THR A 3 9.93 2.26 -13.10
N LEU A 4 10.36 2.17 -11.84
CA LEU A 4 10.86 0.94 -11.21
C LEU A 4 9.77 0.38 -10.30
N ILE A 5 9.22 -0.77 -10.67
CA ILE A 5 8.18 -1.45 -9.92
C ILE A 5 8.87 -2.52 -9.06
N LEU A 6 8.64 -2.49 -7.75
CA LEU A 6 9.18 -3.43 -6.78
C LEU A 6 8.04 -4.22 -6.15
N THR A 7 8.19 -5.53 -5.96
CA THR A 7 7.25 -6.30 -5.13
C THR A 7 7.77 -6.38 -3.71
N LEU A 8 6.98 -5.93 -2.73
CA LEU A 8 7.36 -6.01 -1.32
C LEU A 8 7.34 -7.47 -0.83
N PRO A 9 8.31 -7.90 0.00
CA PRO A 9 8.32 -9.24 0.56
C PRO A 9 7.30 -9.37 1.70
N LEU A 10 6.79 -10.60 1.89
CA LEU A 10 5.92 -10.90 3.05
C LEU A 10 6.70 -10.94 4.37
N ALA A 11 7.94 -11.41 4.34
CA ALA A 11 8.82 -11.36 5.49
C ALA A 11 9.28 -9.92 5.75
N ARG A 12 9.59 -9.59 7.02
CA ARG A 12 10.15 -8.29 7.38
C ARG A 12 11.46 -8.04 6.61
N SER A 13 11.57 -6.87 5.99
CA SER A 13 12.77 -6.48 5.27
C SER A 13 13.96 -6.25 6.21
N GLY A 14 15.16 -6.57 5.72
CA GLY A 14 16.44 -6.33 6.37
C GLY A 14 17.53 -6.03 5.33
N PRO A 15 18.79 -5.86 5.74
CA PRO A 15 19.87 -5.40 4.85
C PRO A 15 20.18 -6.32 3.66
N ALA A 16 19.83 -7.61 3.79
CA ALA A 16 20.03 -8.63 2.78
C ALA A 16 18.76 -8.96 1.98
N THR A 17 17.64 -8.28 2.25
CA THR A 17 16.37 -8.54 1.55
C THR A 17 16.49 -8.23 0.07
N GLU A 18 16.11 -9.21 -0.74
CA GLU A 18 16.00 -9.04 -2.18
C GLU A 18 14.57 -8.64 -2.57
N TYR A 19 14.49 -7.67 -3.46
CA TYR A 19 13.25 -7.20 -4.06
C TYR A 19 13.20 -7.68 -5.51
N ARG A 20 12.12 -8.37 -5.86
CA ARG A 20 11.78 -8.59 -7.27
C ARG A 20 11.37 -7.27 -7.87
N TYR A 21 11.98 -6.91 -9.00
CA TYR A 21 11.72 -5.64 -9.67
C TYR A 21 11.49 -5.79 -11.16
N THR A 22 10.80 -4.79 -11.72
CA THR A 22 10.66 -4.56 -13.16
C THR A 22 10.94 -3.09 -13.45
N LEU A 23 11.83 -2.81 -14.40
CA LEU A 23 12.14 -1.46 -14.88
C LEU A 23 11.45 -1.21 -16.21
N SER A 24 10.69 -0.12 -16.27
CA SER A 24 10.10 0.43 -17.49
C SER A 24 10.65 1.83 -17.74
N PRO A 25 11.35 2.10 -18.86
CA PRO A 25 11.87 3.44 -19.15
C PRO A 25 10.78 4.42 -19.61
N ASP A 26 9.71 3.90 -20.20
CA ASP A 26 8.61 4.65 -20.83
C ASP A 26 7.29 4.57 -20.02
N GLY A 27 7.22 3.71 -19.00
CA GLY A 27 6.02 3.43 -18.21
C GLY A 27 5.07 2.41 -18.86
N HIS A 28 5.42 1.87 -20.03
CA HIS A 28 4.56 0.99 -20.83
C HIS A 28 5.22 -0.37 -21.11
N SER A 29 6.53 -0.37 -21.33
CA SER A 29 7.30 -1.54 -21.73
C SER A 29 8.28 -1.94 -20.64
N ALA A 30 8.27 -3.22 -20.24
CA ALA A 30 9.25 -3.77 -19.32
C ALA A 30 10.56 -4.07 -20.08
N THR A 31 11.68 -3.52 -19.60
CA THR A 31 12.99 -3.68 -20.26
C THR A 31 13.98 -4.50 -19.44
N ARG A 32 13.80 -4.54 -18.12
CA ARG A 32 14.62 -5.34 -17.21
C ARG A 32 13.76 -5.84 -16.06
N HIS A 33 13.95 -7.09 -15.66
CA HIS A 33 13.38 -7.64 -14.44
C HIS A 33 14.40 -8.56 -13.78
N ALA A 34 14.53 -8.49 -12.46
CA ALA A 34 15.41 -9.36 -11.68
C ALA A 34 15.03 -9.31 -10.18
N SER A 35 15.79 -10.02 -9.35
CA SER A 35 15.82 -9.81 -7.90
C SER A 35 17.12 -9.13 -7.52
N ALA A 36 17.07 -8.14 -6.63
CA ALA A 36 18.26 -7.49 -6.11
C ALA A 36 18.01 -6.91 -4.72
N ARG A 37 19.08 -6.78 -3.93
CA ARG A 37 19.05 -5.98 -2.70
C ARG A 37 18.77 -4.51 -3.01
N ALA A 38 18.19 -3.78 -2.04
CA ALA A 38 17.83 -2.37 -2.21
C ALA A 38 18.99 -1.51 -2.75
N SER A 39 20.22 -1.74 -2.27
CA SER A 39 21.42 -1.01 -2.70
C SER A 39 21.86 -1.29 -4.14
N LEU A 40 21.31 -2.32 -4.78
CA LEU A 40 21.64 -2.77 -6.14
C LEU A 40 20.47 -2.56 -7.11
N LEU A 41 19.38 -1.92 -6.67
CA LEU A 41 18.26 -1.60 -7.54
C LEU A 41 18.66 -0.56 -8.60
N PRO A 42 18.14 -0.66 -9.83
CA PRO A 42 18.42 0.33 -10.87
C PRO A 42 17.97 1.74 -10.45
N ALA A 43 18.77 2.75 -10.75
CA ALA A 43 18.36 4.13 -10.57
C ALA A 43 17.29 4.52 -11.62
N VAL A 44 16.24 5.21 -11.19
CA VAL A 44 15.13 5.67 -12.05
C VAL A 44 15.36 7.03 -12.73
N GLY A 45 16.55 7.62 -12.57
CA GLY A 45 16.84 8.96 -13.07
C GLY A 45 16.04 10.05 -12.33
N ARG A 46 16.30 11.33 -12.64
CA ARG A 46 15.71 12.47 -11.90
C ARG A 46 14.19 12.61 -12.03
N ALA A 47 13.62 12.15 -13.13
CA ALA A 47 12.20 12.25 -13.42
C ALA A 47 11.50 10.87 -13.40
N GLY A 48 12.10 9.89 -12.72
CA GLY A 48 11.51 8.56 -12.61
C GLY A 48 10.82 8.31 -11.29
N GLU A 49 10.00 7.27 -11.27
CA GLU A 49 9.15 6.87 -10.16
C GLU A 49 9.54 5.49 -9.65
N VAL A 50 9.44 5.28 -8.35
CA VAL A 50 9.52 3.94 -7.75
C VAL A 50 8.13 3.56 -7.23
N VAL A 51 7.61 2.42 -7.68
CA VAL A 51 6.32 1.90 -7.27
C VAL A 51 6.54 0.64 -6.46
N ALA A 52 6.23 0.70 -5.16
CA ALA A 52 6.21 -0.48 -4.31
C ALA A 52 4.83 -1.15 -4.37
N VAL A 53 4.81 -2.42 -4.76
CA VAL A 53 3.60 -3.25 -4.86
C VAL A 53 3.48 -4.08 -3.59
N VAL A 54 2.45 -3.79 -2.82
CA VAL A 54 2.06 -4.62 -1.66
C VAL A 54 1.52 -5.96 -2.18
N PRO A 55 2.06 -7.11 -1.74
CA PRO A 55 1.53 -8.40 -2.14
C PRO A 55 0.11 -8.59 -1.61
N ALA A 56 -0.78 -9.16 -2.43
CA ALA A 56 -2.17 -9.38 -2.05
C ALA A 56 -2.31 -10.23 -0.77
N GLN A 57 -1.35 -11.12 -0.49
CA GLN A 57 -1.32 -11.94 0.72
C GLN A 57 -1.07 -11.13 2.00
N ALA A 58 -0.56 -9.90 1.91
CA ALA A 58 -0.38 -8.99 3.04
C ALA A 58 -1.58 -8.05 3.24
N LEU A 59 -2.61 -8.16 2.40
CA LEU A 59 -3.77 -7.28 2.40
C LEU A 59 -5.04 -8.02 2.78
N SER A 60 -5.88 -7.35 3.55
CA SER A 60 -7.31 -7.66 3.65
C SER A 60 -8.12 -6.49 3.10
N TRP A 61 -9.32 -6.80 2.61
CA TRP A 61 -10.23 -5.84 2.00
C TRP A 61 -11.55 -5.84 2.76
N GLN A 62 -11.95 -4.68 3.24
CA GLN A 62 -13.22 -4.51 3.94
C GLN A 62 -14.08 -3.50 3.18
N ARG A 63 -15.36 -3.83 3.02
CA ARG A 63 -16.36 -2.90 2.49
C ARG A 63 -17.13 -2.27 3.64
N VAL A 64 -17.13 -0.95 3.72
CA VAL A 64 -17.78 -0.17 4.78
C VAL A 64 -18.78 0.82 4.19
N ALA A 65 -19.84 1.16 4.92
CA ALA A 65 -20.72 2.27 4.57
C ALA A 65 -20.21 3.54 5.23
N LEU A 66 -19.69 4.50 4.44
CA LEU A 66 -19.18 5.75 5.01
C LEU A 66 -20.34 6.62 5.50
N PRO A 67 -20.29 7.14 6.75
CA PRO A 67 -21.32 8.05 7.24
C PRO A 67 -21.42 9.31 6.37
N PRO A 68 -22.62 9.88 6.19
CA PRO A 68 -22.76 11.15 5.50
C PRO A 68 -22.02 12.26 6.25
N GLY A 69 -21.53 13.26 5.51
CA GLY A 69 -20.87 14.43 6.08
C GLY A 69 -19.45 14.22 6.61
N ILE A 70 -18.89 13.00 6.58
CA ILE A 70 -17.46 12.80 6.91
C ILE A 70 -16.57 13.39 5.82
N GLY A 71 -15.61 14.25 6.18
CA GLY A 71 -14.57 14.66 5.25
C GLY A 71 -13.54 13.55 5.10
N LEU A 72 -13.19 13.17 3.87
CA LEU A 72 -12.23 12.09 3.61
C LEU A 72 -10.77 12.46 3.98
N GLN A 73 -10.51 13.76 4.13
CA GLN A 73 -9.24 14.31 4.62
C GLN A 73 -9.37 14.79 6.08
N ALA A 74 -10.51 14.55 6.73
CA ALA A 74 -10.72 15.01 8.09
C ALA A 74 -9.94 14.10 9.07
N PRO A 75 -9.32 14.66 10.12
CA PRO A 75 -8.64 13.87 11.15
C PRO A 75 -9.53 12.77 11.77
N ARG A 76 -10.84 13.02 11.83
CA ARG A 76 -11.84 12.08 12.36
C ARG A 76 -12.08 10.84 11.49
N LEU A 77 -11.67 10.83 10.23
CA LEU A 77 -11.93 9.69 9.33
C LEU A 77 -11.36 8.41 9.92
N ARG A 78 -10.15 8.49 10.50
CA ARG A 78 -9.50 7.31 11.08
C ARG A 78 -10.35 6.68 12.19
N ALA A 79 -10.79 7.48 13.17
CA ALA A 79 -11.62 6.99 14.27
C ALA A 79 -12.96 6.39 13.79
N VAL A 80 -13.55 6.94 12.72
CA VAL A 80 -14.76 6.38 12.12
C VAL A 80 -14.49 5.04 11.45
N LEU A 81 -13.37 4.90 10.73
CA LEU A 81 -12.99 3.62 10.15
C LEU A 81 -12.69 2.58 11.23
N ASP A 82 -12.04 2.98 12.33
CA ASP A 82 -11.80 2.09 13.47
C ASP A 82 -13.11 1.54 14.03
N GLY A 83 -14.08 2.40 14.36
CA GLY A 83 -15.38 1.95 14.89
C GLY A 83 -16.24 1.15 13.88
N LEU A 84 -16.10 1.40 12.58
CA LEU A 84 -16.80 0.61 11.55
C LEU A 84 -16.20 -0.79 11.34
N LEU A 85 -14.94 -0.97 11.73
CA LEU A 85 -14.16 -2.18 11.41
C LEU A 85 -13.74 -2.98 12.64
N GLU A 86 -13.90 -2.45 13.86
CA GLU A 86 -13.46 -3.05 15.13
C GLU A 86 -13.79 -4.56 15.21
N GLU A 87 -15.06 -4.93 15.00
CA GLU A 87 -15.54 -6.32 15.09
C GLU A 87 -15.24 -7.18 13.84
N ARG A 88 -14.60 -6.60 12.82
CA ARG A 88 -14.33 -7.27 11.53
C ARG A 88 -12.85 -7.58 11.31
N LEU A 89 -11.99 -7.10 12.21
CA LEU A 89 -10.54 -7.23 12.10
C LEU A 89 -10.04 -8.34 13.02
N LEU A 90 -8.99 -9.03 12.58
CA LEU A 90 -8.34 -10.07 13.37
C LEU A 90 -7.32 -9.50 14.37
N ASP A 91 -6.85 -8.28 14.12
CA ASP A 91 -5.84 -7.58 14.90
C ASP A 91 -6.37 -6.22 15.37
N GLU A 92 -5.70 -5.68 16.40
CA GLU A 92 -6.00 -4.37 16.96
C GLU A 92 -5.89 -3.26 15.89
N PRO A 93 -6.95 -2.45 15.65
CA PRO A 93 -6.94 -1.37 14.66
C PRO A 93 -5.70 -0.45 14.75
N ALA A 94 -5.22 -0.13 15.96
CA ALA A 94 -4.04 0.72 16.15
C ALA A 94 -2.74 0.16 15.52
N GLN A 95 -2.66 -1.15 15.30
CA GLN A 95 -1.52 -1.84 14.67
C GLN A 95 -1.64 -1.90 13.13
N LEU A 96 -2.78 -1.51 12.58
CA LEU A 96 -3.08 -1.65 11.15
C LEU A 96 -3.05 -0.31 10.40
N HIS A 97 -2.56 -0.37 9.17
CA HIS A 97 -2.67 0.73 8.21
C HIS A 97 -3.93 0.55 7.34
N PHE A 98 -4.71 1.62 7.19
CA PHE A 98 -5.91 1.64 6.37
C PHE A 98 -5.71 2.57 5.19
N ALA A 99 -6.04 2.09 4.00
CA ALA A 99 -6.09 2.88 2.77
C ALA A 99 -7.51 2.83 2.20
N LEU A 100 -8.16 3.99 2.17
CA LEU A 100 -9.50 4.14 1.58
C LEU A 100 -9.38 4.19 0.05
N GLU A 101 -10.37 3.62 -0.65
CA GLU A 101 -10.40 3.67 -2.10
C GLU A 101 -10.34 5.11 -2.65
N PRO A 102 -9.68 5.32 -3.81
CA PRO A 102 -9.67 6.62 -4.46
C PRO A 102 -11.10 7.08 -4.81
N GLY A 103 -11.43 8.32 -4.48
CA GLY A 103 -12.71 8.92 -4.84
C GLY A 103 -13.92 8.40 -4.06
N ALA A 104 -13.70 7.73 -2.91
CA ALA A 104 -14.75 7.35 -1.98
C ALA A 104 -15.70 8.53 -1.71
N LYS A 105 -16.99 8.26 -1.45
CA LYS A 105 -18.00 9.32 -1.22
C LYS A 105 -18.67 9.12 0.14
N PRO A 106 -18.78 10.18 0.97
CA PRO A 106 -19.58 10.12 2.19
C PRO A 106 -21.02 9.70 1.88
N GLY A 107 -21.61 8.86 2.72
CA GLY A 107 -22.95 8.29 2.50
C GLY A 107 -23.00 7.12 1.51
N ALA A 108 -21.86 6.71 0.92
CA ALA A 108 -21.79 5.59 0.00
C ALA A 108 -20.91 4.45 0.56
N PRO A 109 -21.12 3.20 0.10
CA PRO A 109 -20.19 2.11 0.37
C PRO A 109 -18.82 2.39 -0.25
N ALA A 110 -17.75 2.09 0.49
CA ALA A 110 -16.38 2.23 0.04
C ALA A 110 -15.51 1.03 0.44
N TRP A 111 -14.47 0.75 -0.34
CA TRP A 111 -13.45 -0.23 0.00
C TRP A 111 -12.33 0.36 0.86
N VAL A 112 -11.86 -0.43 1.81
CA VAL A 112 -10.69 -0.14 2.65
C VAL A 112 -9.72 -1.31 2.52
N ALA A 113 -8.52 -1.02 2.05
CA ALA A 113 -7.39 -1.94 2.07
C ALA A 113 -6.66 -1.85 3.41
N ILE A 114 -6.30 -2.99 3.98
CA ILE A 114 -5.79 -3.08 5.35
C ILE A 114 -4.56 -3.99 5.38
N CYS A 115 -3.49 -3.54 6.02
CA CYS A 115 -2.27 -4.33 6.27
C CYS A 115 -1.63 -3.96 7.61
N ASP A 116 -0.69 -4.79 8.07
CA ASP A 116 0.13 -4.50 9.25
C ASP A 116 0.97 -3.22 9.03
N ARG A 117 0.85 -2.27 9.97
CA ARG A 117 1.51 -0.97 9.88
C ARG A 117 3.02 -1.05 10.06
N ALA A 118 3.50 -1.94 10.93
CA ALA A 118 4.92 -2.06 11.24
C ALA A 118 5.68 -2.72 10.09
N TRP A 119 5.09 -3.75 9.49
CA TRP A 119 5.52 -4.39 8.26
C TRP A 119 5.61 -3.38 7.14
N LEU A 120 4.54 -2.62 6.86
CA LEU A 120 4.56 -1.62 5.77
C LEU A 120 5.62 -0.54 5.99
N ARG A 121 5.83 -0.09 7.24
CA ARG A 121 6.85 0.91 7.58
C ARG A 121 8.27 0.39 7.38
N GLY A 122 8.49 -0.90 7.62
CA GLY A 122 9.80 -1.53 7.47
C GLY A 122 10.06 -2.12 6.09
N ALA A 123 9.08 -2.12 5.19
CA ALA A 123 9.13 -2.77 3.89
C ALA A 123 10.12 -2.12 2.93
#